data_AF-A0A959WEB7-F1
#
_entry.id   AF-A0A959WEB7-F1
#
_cell.length_a   1.000
_cell.length_b   1.000
_cell.length_c   1.000
_cell.angle_alpha   90.00
_cell.angle_beta   90.00
_cell.angle_gamma   90.00
#
_symmetry.space_group_name_H-M   'P 1'
#
loop_
_entity.id
_entity.type
_entity.pdbx_description
1 polymer ?
#
loop_
_entity_poly.entity_id
_entity_poly.type
_entity_poly.pdbx_seq_one_letter_code
_entity_poly.pdbx_strand_id
1 'polypeptide(L)'
;MSEIRSYFHMTRRFAKYSLTGVLALLALVVLVIGGKPDQAQAAQVKCPQFRVMHNDKIGNVSFPAGYYNVTLLNGDKLTCPRSTKLFQEFLQDWDGRLRSPWILRLNGKNRVFRAGAGSDLGFIATPASQSGGGGGGNSGRSCPGLFRVLHNDSIGSFKIPAGNYRLTLIDPAKMNCAQAVKRFQEFLLDFDGRLPAPWKLNVVSGIFYKSTAGRTGFKINRAYGPNPGPVNRFVRCPATFRVLHNDRIGALALPRGPYYIYVVNNLSCSQASNYFRQFLNRTDGRLPSPWRLNVAKAKFNTGAGGPAFRVQKA
;
A
#
# COMPACT_ATOMS: atom_id res chain seq x y z
N MET A 1 -106.07 24.73 -10.37
CA MET A 1 -104.73 24.12 -10.19
C MET A 1 -104.65 22.98 -11.20
N SER A 2 -104.47 23.31 -12.48
CA SER A 2 -103.16 23.34 -13.18
C SER A 2 -102.49 21.96 -13.11
N GLU A 3 -102.71 21.12 -14.13
CA GLU A 3 -101.85 21.00 -15.33
C GLU A 3 -100.67 20.06 -15.02
N ILE A 4 -100.36 18.94 -15.70
CA ILE A 4 -100.23 18.60 -17.13
C ILE A 4 -100.08 17.07 -17.18
N ARG A 5 -100.92 16.34 -17.94
CA ARG A 5 -100.65 15.79 -19.28
C ARG A 5 -99.56 14.70 -19.36
N SER A 6 -100.05 13.48 -19.59
CA SER A 6 -99.60 12.47 -20.57
C SER A 6 -98.33 12.75 -21.37
N TYR A 7 -97.43 11.76 -21.50
CA TYR A 7 -97.29 10.92 -22.71
C TYR A 7 -95.91 10.25 -22.88
N PHE A 8 -95.98 9.11 -23.59
CA PHE A 8 -95.02 8.53 -24.55
C PHE A 8 -93.69 7.92 -24.07
N HIS A 9 -93.67 6.59 -24.14
CA HIS A 9 -92.70 5.78 -24.91
C HIS A 9 -91.58 6.55 -25.61
N MET A 10 -90.34 6.14 -25.31
CA MET A 10 -89.12 6.06 -26.14
C MET A 10 -87.98 5.97 -25.12
N THR A 11 -86.95 5.12 -25.17
CA THR A 11 -86.22 4.47 -26.25
C THR A 11 -85.23 3.53 -25.53
N ARG A 12 -85.34 2.21 -25.64
CA ARG A 12 -84.62 1.41 -26.65
C ARG A 12 -83.30 2.06 -27.12
N ARG A 13 -82.30 2.31 -26.25
CA ARG A 13 -80.91 2.63 -26.70
C ARG A 13 -79.77 2.68 -25.66
N PHE A 14 -79.80 2.03 -24.50
CA PHE A 14 -78.59 2.01 -23.64
C PHE A 14 -78.17 0.63 -23.05
N ALA A 15 -78.78 -0.46 -23.52
CA ALA A 15 -78.42 -1.82 -23.12
C ALA A 15 -77.21 -2.42 -23.89
N LYS A 16 -76.27 -1.60 -24.39
CA LYS A 16 -75.12 -2.08 -25.19
C LYS A 16 -73.76 -1.47 -24.85
N TYR A 17 -73.63 -0.75 -23.73
CA TYR A 17 -72.36 -0.11 -23.35
C TYR A 17 -71.88 -0.42 -21.93
N SER A 18 -72.37 -1.49 -21.30
CA SER A 18 -72.00 -1.83 -19.91
C SER A 18 -71.04 -3.02 -19.76
N LEU A 19 -70.58 -3.64 -20.85
CA LEU A 19 -69.69 -4.81 -20.76
C LEU A 19 -68.27 -4.56 -21.31
N THR A 20 -68.07 -3.53 -22.13
CA THR A 20 -66.73 -3.11 -22.59
C THR A 20 -66.02 -2.15 -21.61
N GLY A 21 -66.77 -1.42 -20.78
CA GLY A 21 -66.19 -0.55 -19.74
C GLY A 21 -65.64 -1.30 -18.52
N VAL A 22 -66.23 -2.47 -18.19
CA VAL A 22 -65.82 -3.26 -17.02
C VAL A 22 -64.57 -4.12 -17.33
N LEU A 23 -64.42 -4.58 -18.57
CA LEU A 23 -63.20 -5.30 -19.00
C LEU A 23 -61.99 -4.38 -19.22
N ALA A 24 -62.20 -3.11 -19.59
CA ALA A 24 -61.11 -2.13 -19.69
C ALA A 24 -60.56 -1.71 -18.31
N LEU A 25 -61.38 -1.77 -17.25
CA LEU A 25 -60.94 -1.47 -15.89
C LEU A 25 -60.23 -2.65 -15.20
N LEU A 26 -60.55 -3.91 -15.56
CA LEU A 26 -59.82 -5.08 -15.06
C LEU A 26 -58.46 -5.30 -15.72
N ALA A 27 -58.27 -4.87 -16.98
CA ALA A 27 -56.95 -4.86 -17.62
C ALA A 27 -56.01 -3.77 -17.04
N LEU A 28 -56.56 -2.72 -16.43
CA LEU A 28 -55.80 -1.66 -15.75
C LEU A 28 -55.42 -2.01 -14.30
N VAL A 29 -56.17 -2.91 -13.62
CA VAL A 29 -55.79 -3.37 -12.27
C VAL A 29 -54.72 -4.45 -12.30
N VAL A 30 -54.65 -5.28 -13.35
CA VAL A 30 -53.57 -6.29 -13.48
C VAL A 30 -52.22 -5.67 -13.85
N LEU A 31 -52.19 -4.44 -14.38
CA LEU A 31 -50.94 -3.68 -14.62
C LEU A 31 -50.41 -2.94 -13.37
N VAL A 32 -51.16 -2.89 -12.27
CA VAL A 32 -50.71 -2.26 -11.01
C VAL A 32 -50.15 -3.30 -10.01
N ILE A 33 -50.43 -4.58 -10.21
CA ILE A 33 -49.84 -5.70 -9.43
C ILE A 33 -48.81 -6.46 -10.26
N GLY A 34 -48.31 -5.84 -11.34
CA GLY A 34 -47.03 -6.17 -11.92
C GLY A 34 -45.95 -5.83 -10.91
N GLY A 35 -45.76 -6.72 -9.93
CA GLY A 35 -44.61 -6.72 -9.05
C GLY A 35 -43.41 -6.44 -9.94
N LYS A 36 -42.70 -5.36 -9.62
CA LYS A 36 -41.39 -5.08 -10.22
C LYS A 36 -40.71 -6.44 -10.31
N PRO A 37 -40.17 -6.85 -11.48
CA PRO A 37 -39.32 -8.03 -11.49
C PRO A 37 -38.37 -7.77 -10.34
N ASP A 38 -38.38 -8.65 -9.33
CA ASP A 38 -37.41 -8.63 -8.27
C ASP A 38 -36.10 -8.53 -9.03
N GLN A 39 -35.52 -7.32 -9.04
CA GLN A 39 -34.19 -7.17 -9.58
C GLN A 39 -33.44 -8.09 -8.67
N ALA A 40 -33.07 -9.27 -9.18
CA ALA A 40 -32.22 -10.19 -8.49
C ALA A 40 -31.04 -9.34 -8.08
N GLN A 41 -31.06 -8.90 -6.82
CA GLN A 41 -30.07 -8.00 -6.28
C GLN A 41 -28.85 -8.88 -6.26
N ALA A 42 -28.02 -8.72 -7.28
CA ALA A 42 -26.84 -9.54 -7.47
C ALA A 42 -26.14 -9.59 -6.12
N ALA A 43 -25.97 -10.80 -5.60
CA ALA A 43 -25.67 -10.97 -4.20
C ALA A 43 -24.39 -10.19 -3.88
N GLN A 44 -24.50 -9.26 -2.93
CA GLN A 44 -23.32 -8.54 -2.46
C GLN A 44 -22.39 -9.55 -1.78
N VAL A 45 -21.26 -9.82 -2.40
CA VAL A 45 -20.29 -10.79 -1.88
C VAL A 45 -19.30 -10.08 -0.98
N LYS A 46 -19.20 -10.51 0.29
CA LYS A 46 -18.16 -10.06 1.20
C LYS A 46 -16.84 -10.74 0.87
N CYS A 47 -15.79 -9.95 0.67
CA CYS A 47 -14.45 -10.44 0.42
C CYS A 47 -13.60 -10.43 1.71
N PRO A 48 -12.46 -11.15 1.70
CA PRO A 48 -11.44 -10.96 2.72
C PRO A 48 -11.07 -9.49 2.86
N GLN A 49 -10.75 -9.08 4.09
CA GLN A 49 -10.43 -7.69 4.36
C GLN A 49 -9.18 -7.25 3.60
N PHE A 50 -9.26 -6.04 3.05
CA PHE A 50 -8.15 -5.39 2.40
C PHE A 50 -7.44 -4.46 3.37
N ARG A 51 -6.14 -4.60 3.57
CA ARG A 51 -5.40 -3.72 4.46
C ARG A 51 -4.75 -2.59 3.66
N VAL A 52 -5.17 -1.37 3.91
CA VAL A 52 -4.49 -0.17 3.45
C VAL A 52 -3.33 0.09 4.40
N MET A 53 -2.10 0.08 3.89
CA MET A 53 -0.93 0.03 4.76
C MET A 53 -0.55 1.38 5.36
N HIS A 54 -0.89 2.47 4.67
CA HIS A 54 -0.59 3.83 5.06
C HIS A 54 -1.75 4.74 4.66
N ASN A 55 -1.88 5.91 5.30
CA ASN A 55 -2.84 6.91 4.85
C ASN A 55 -2.55 7.23 3.38
N ASP A 56 -3.54 7.00 2.52
CA ASP A 56 -3.46 7.24 1.09
C ASP A 56 -4.62 8.14 0.64
N LYS A 57 -4.57 8.57 -0.62
CA LYS A 57 -5.67 9.29 -1.25
C LYS A 57 -5.81 8.92 -2.72
N ILE A 58 -7.03 9.01 -3.22
CA ILE A 58 -7.36 8.92 -4.65
C ILE A 58 -8.16 10.18 -4.98
N GLY A 59 -7.51 11.13 -5.66
CA GLY A 59 -8.05 12.48 -5.85
C GLY A 59 -8.29 13.15 -4.50
N ASN A 60 -9.54 13.53 -4.24
CA ASN A 60 -9.97 14.15 -2.99
C ASN A 60 -10.46 13.14 -1.94
N VAL A 61 -10.44 11.83 -2.24
CA VAL A 61 -10.95 10.79 -1.33
C VAL A 61 -9.81 10.24 -0.48
N SER A 62 -9.95 10.33 0.85
CA SER A 62 -8.98 9.79 1.81
C SER A 62 -9.20 8.29 2.07
N PHE A 63 -8.08 7.57 2.12
CA PHE A 63 -7.98 6.17 2.53
C PHE A 63 -7.02 6.05 3.71
N PRO A 64 -7.48 6.31 4.95
CA PRO A 64 -6.66 6.08 6.14
C PRO A 64 -6.10 4.65 6.18
N ALA A 65 -4.92 4.49 6.77
CA ALA A 65 -4.34 3.17 7.03
C ALA A 65 -5.28 2.33 7.90
N GLY A 66 -5.33 1.02 7.65
CA GLY A 66 -6.14 0.08 8.41
C GLY A 66 -6.80 -0.96 7.51
N TYR A 67 -7.59 -1.83 8.12
CA TYR A 67 -8.36 -2.82 7.39
C TYR A 67 -9.61 -2.17 6.78
N TYR A 68 -9.99 -2.64 5.60
CA TYR A 68 -11.18 -2.27 4.87
C TYR A 68 -11.97 -3.53 4.60
N ASN A 69 -13.25 -3.49 4.96
CA ASN A 69 -14.22 -4.46 4.49
C ASN A 69 -14.45 -4.19 3.00
N VAL A 70 -14.23 -5.20 2.17
CA VAL A 70 -14.46 -5.13 0.74
C VAL A 70 -15.71 -5.94 0.41
N THR A 71 -16.67 -5.29 -0.24
CA THR A 71 -17.93 -5.92 -0.67
C THR A 71 -18.10 -5.72 -2.16
N LEU A 72 -18.30 -6.79 -2.91
CA LEU A 72 -18.58 -6.74 -4.34
C LEU A 72 -20.01 -6.25 -4.56
N LEU A 73 -20.20 -5.41 -5.59
CA LEU A 73 -21.54 -4.98 -5.99
C LEU A 73 -22.31 -6.09 -6.70
N ASN A 74 -21.60 -6.95 -7.45
CA ASN A 74 -22.12 -8.13 -8.12
C ASN A 74 -21.01 -9.20 -8.17
N GLY A 75 -21.22 -10.32 -7.46
CA GLY A 75 -20.25 -11.43 -7.38
C GLY A 75 -20.03 -12.19 -8.68
N ASP A 76 -21.01 -12.18 -9.59
CA ASP A 76 -20.92 -12.87 -10.89
C ASP A 76 -20.07 -12.10 -11.90
N LYS A 77 -19.91 -10.78 -11.69
CA LYS A 77 -19.18 -9.88 -12.59
C LYS A 77 -17.78 -9.52 -12.09
N LEU A 78 -17.52 -9.64 -10.79
CA LEU A 78 -16.23 -9.34 -10.19
C LEU A 78 -15.91 -10.32 -9.08
N THR A 79 -14.71 -10.89 -9.10
CA THR A 79 -14.25 -11.80 -8.05
C THR A 79 -13.44 -11.07 -6.97
N CYS A 80 -13.39 -11.62 -5.76
CA CYS A 80 -12.63 -11.03 -4.66
C CYS A 80 -11.13 -10.85 -4.97
N PRO A 81 -10.41 -11.81 -5.59
CA PRO A 81 -9.02 -11.59 -6.00
C PRO A 81 -8.88 -10.43 -6.99
N ARG A 82 -9.83 -10.29 -7.91
CA ARG A 82 -9.81 -9.23 -8.92
C ARG A 82 -10.11 -7.87 -8.31
N SER A 83 -11.07 -7.75 -7.39
CA SER A 83 -11.35 -6.52 -6.67
C SER A 83 -10.17 -6.09 -5.78
N THR A 84 -9.50 -7.03 -5.12
CA THR A 84 -8.29 -6.73 -4.33
C THR A 84 -7.19 -6.16 -5.21
N LYS A 85 -6.93 -6.76 -6.38
CA LYS A 85 -5.94 -6.25 -7.34
C LYS A 85 -6.30 -4.84 -7.83
N LEU A 86 -7.57 -4.63 -8.19
CA LEU A 86 -8.09 -3.31 -8.57
C LEU A 86 -7.88 -2.27 -7.47
N PHE A 87 -8.19 -2.63 -6.22
CA PHE A 87 -8.05 -1.71 -5.09
C PHE A 87 -6.57 -1.34 -4.85
N GLN A 88 -5.65 -2.29 -4.95
CA GLN A 88 -4.21 -2.02 -4.88
C GLN A 88 -3.74 -1.06 -5.96
N GLU A 89 -4.21 -1.25 -7.19
CA GLU A 89 -3.87 -0.44 -8.36
C GLU A 89 -4.44 0.98 -8.22
N PHE A 90 -5.71 1.12 -7.81
CA PHE A 90 -6.35 2.42 -7.64
C PHE A 90 -5.73 3.27 -6.52
N LEU A 91 -5.25 2.65 -5.45
CA LEU A 91 -4.47 3.36 -4.42
C LEU A 91 -3.17 3.95 -4.97
N GLN A 92 -2.74 3.58 -6.18
CA GLN A 92 -1.61 4.24 -6.87
C GLN A 92 -2.04 5.43 -7.74
N ASP A 93 -3.32 5.55 -8.07
CA ASP A 93 -3.90 6.63 -8.90
C ASP A 93 -4.30 7.83 -8.01
N TRP A 94 -3.31 8.37 -7.30
CA TRP A 94 -3.50 9.41 -6.29
C TRP A 94 -4.12 10.71 -6.82
N ASP A 95 -4.01 10.97 -8.12
CA ASP A 95 -4.56 12.12 -8.82
C ASP A 95 -6.08 12.03 -9.01
N GLY A 96 -6.69 10.89 -8.66
CA GLY A 96 -8.11 10.62 -8.82
C GLY A 96 -8.50 10.20 -10.23
N ARG A 97 -7.53 10.05 -11.14
CA ARG A 97 -7.74 9.60 -12.51
C ARG A 97 -7.54 8.10 -12.58
N LEU A 98 -8.57 7.37 -12.18
CA LEU A 98 -8.59 5.92 -12.34
C LEU A 98 -8.55 5.55 -13.82
N ARG A 99 -7.95 4.40 -14.15
CA ARG A 99 -8.02 3.86 -15.51
C ARG A 99 -9.49 3.72 -15.96
N SER A 100 -9.79 4.11 -17.19
CA SER A 100 -11.11 3.86 -17.78
C SER A 100 -11.45 2.36 -17.71
N PRO A 101 -12.71 1.97 -17.41
CA PRO A 101 -13.90 2.81 -17.20
C PRO A 101 -14.15 3.18 -15.73
N TRP A 102 -13.16 3.07 -14.86
CA TRP A 102 -13.39 3.10 -13.42
C TRP A 102 -13.63 4.49 -12.88
N ILE A 103 -14.58 4.59 -11.96
CA ILE A 103 -14.90 5.78 -11.20
C ILE A 103 -14.91 5.46 -9.71
N LEU A 104 -14.45 6.42 -8.90
CA LEU A 104 -14.54 6.39 -7.45
C LEU A 104 -15.55 7.44 -6.99
N ARG A 105 -16.53 7.03 -6.18
CA ARG A 105 -17.45 7.94 -5.49
C ARG A 105 -17.47 7.64 -4.00
N LEU A 106 -17.62 8.68 -3.20
CA LEU A 106 -17.91 8.55 -1.77
C LEU A 106 -19.42 8.46 -1.57
N ASN A 107 -19.84 7.51 -0.73
CA ASN A 107 -21.20 7.44 -0.19
C ASN A 107 -21.11 7.23 1.32
N GLY A 108 -21.15 8.32 2.08
CA GLY A 108 -20.82 8.31 3.52
C GLY A 108 -19.40 7.78 3.76
N LYS A 109 -19.28 6.71 4.57
CA LYS A 109 -17.99 6.03 4.83
C LYS A 109 -17.58 5.05 3.73
N ASN A 110 -18.40 4.84 2.72
CA ASN A 110 -18.14 3.85 1.67
C ASN A 110 -17.37 4.50 0.52
N ARG A 111 -16.27 3.87 0.12
CA ARG A 111 -15.55 4.19 -1.12
C ARG A 111 -16.04 3.23 -2.19
N VAL A 112 -16.83 3.75 -3.12
CA VAL A 112 -17.54 2.95 -4.13
C VAL A 112 -16.80 3.05 -5.45
N PHE A 113 -16.20 1.95 -5.87
CA PHE A 113 -15.55 1.81 -7.18
C PHE A 113 -16.51 1.13 -8.16
N ARG A 114 -16.73 1.74 -9.32
CA ARG A 114 -17.59 1.19 -10.39
C ARG A 114 -16.94 1.34 -11.75
N ALA A 115 -17.17 0.37 -12.64
CA ALA A 115 -16.83 0.46 -14.05
C ALA A 115 -17.89 1.29 -14.79
N GLY A 116 -17.85 2.62 -14.63
CA GLY A 116 -18.80 3.57 -15.20
C GLY A 116 -19.96 3.92 -14.26
N ALA A 117 -20.66 5.01 -14.59
CA ALA A 117 -21.85 5.43 -13.84
C ALA A 117 -23.00 4.43 -14.04
N GLY A 118 -23.63 3.98 -12.97
CA GLY A 118 -24.76 3.03 -13.02
C GLY A 118 -24.38 1.55 -13.14
N SER A 119 -23.11 1.22 -13.41
CA SER A 119 -22.66 -0.17 -13.52
C SER A 119 -22.68 -0.89 -12.16
N ASP A 120 -23.07 -2.15 -12.16
CA ASP A 120 -22.98 -3.09 -11.03
C ASP A 120 -21.64 -3.86 -11.01
N LEU A 121 -20.79 -3.68 -12.03
CA LEU A 121 -19.41 -4.14 -12.00
C LEU A 121 -18.59 -3.21 -11.10
N GLY A 122 -18.31 -3.65 -9.88
CA GLY A 122 -17.52 -2.88 -8.94
C GLY A 122 -17.50 -3.43 -7.53
N PHE A 123 -16.91 -2.66 -6.63
CA PHE A 123 -16.79 -3.02 -5.23
C PHE A 123 -16.83 -1.78 -4.33
N ILE A 124 -17.18 -2.01 -3.07
CA ILE A 124 -17.21 -1.05 -2.00
C ILE A 124 -16.07 -1.37 -1.05
N ALA A 125 -15.29 -0.35 -0.68
CA ALA A 125 -14.31 -0.43 0.40
C ALA A 125 -14.74 0.47 1.56
N THR A 126 -14.96 -0.14 2.73
CA THR A 126 -15.39 0.56 3.94
C THR A 126 -14.36 0.32 5.05
N PRO A 127 -13.83 1.36 5.73
CA PRO A 127 -12.92 1.15 6.84
C PRO A 127 -13.52 0.20 7.89
N ALA A 128 -12.81 -0.87 8.22
CA ALA A 128 -13.12 -1.73 9.35
C ALA A 128 -12.60 -1.03 10.62
N SER A 129 -13.36 -1.07 11.71
CA SER A 129 -13.23 -0.21 12.90
C SER A 129 -11.91 -0.32 13.71
N GLN A 130 -10.87 -0.98 13.20
CA GLN A 130 -9.58 -1.14 13.89
C GLN A 130 -8.42 -0.83 12.93
N SER A 131 -7.83 0.33 13.16
CA SER A 131 -6.58 0.79 12.55
C SER A 131 -5.41 0.02 13.15
N GLY A 132 -5.02 -1.08 12.50
CA GLY A 132 -3.75 -1.74 12.71
C GLY A 132 -3.04 -1.88 11.36
N GLY A 133 -1.95 -1.14 11.12
CA GLY A 133 -1.26 -1.05 9.83
C GLY A 133 -0.13 -2.07 9.62
N GLY A 134 0.05 -2.57 8.39
CA GLY A 134 1.13 -3.51 8.07
C GLY A 134 0.95 -4.35 6.79
N GLY A 135 1.84 -4.20 5.82
CA GLY A 135 1.91 -5.21 4.77
C GLY A 135 2.82 -4.87 3.61
N GLY A 136 3.09 -5.91 2.83
CA GLY A 136 3.90 -5.89 1.63
C GLY A 136 3.18 -6.62 0.49
N GLY A 137 3.43 -6.17 -0.74
CA GLY A 137 2.98 -6.82 -1.98
C GLY A 137 3.80 -6.36 -3.17
N ASN A 138 4.35 -7.33 -3.91
CA ASN A 138 5.25 -7.21 -5.06
C ASN A 138 4.51 -6.69 -6.30
N SER A 139 4.94 -5.54 -6.82
CA SER A 139 4.79 -5.20 -8.24
C SER A 139 6.20 -4.88 -8.77
N GLY A 140 6.54 -5.25 -10.00
CA GLY A 140 7.86 -5.01 -10.62
C GLY A 140 8.31 -3.53 -10.72
N ARG A 141 7.54 -2.62 -10.14
CA ARG A 141 7.85 -1.20 -9.92
C ARG A 141 8.52 -0.94 -8.58
N SER A 142 8.36 -1.84 -7.62
CA SER A 142 9.02 -1.74 -6.32
C SER A 142 10.48 -2.12 -6.45
N CYS A 143 11.34 -1.24 -5.95
CA CYS A 143 12.76 -1.51 -5.92
C CYS A 143 13.03 -2.71 -5.01
N PRO A 144 13.84 -3.68 -5.47
CA PRO A 144 14.05 -4.92 -4.73
C PRO A 144 14.71 -4.64 -3.38
N GLY A 145 15.70 -3.75 -3.38
CA GLY A 145 16.41 -3.30 -2.18
C GLY A 145 15.64 -2.30 -1.32
N LEU A 146 15.90 -2.36 -0.03
CA LEU A 146 15.45 -1.37 0.94
C LEU A 146 16.49 -0.26 1.09
N PHE A 147 16.01 0.97 1.22
CA PHE A 147 16.80 2.13 1.62
C PHE A 147 16.71 2.31 3.14
N ARG A 148 17.82 2.40 3.86
CA ARG A 148 17.80 2.64 5.30
C ARG A 148 18.07 4.10 5.63
N VAL A 149 17.08 4.74 6.24
CA VAL A 149 17.20 6.03 6.90
C VAL A 149 17.78 5.78 8.29
N LEU A 150 18.93 6.39 8.59
CA LEU A 150 19.72 6.09 9.79
C LEU A 150 19.21 6.81 11.04
N HIS A 151 18.65 7.99 10.88
CA HIS A 151 18.16 8.86 11.95
C HIS A 151 16.76 9.38 11.62
N ASN A 152 16.02 9.89 12.61
CA ASN A 152 14.77 10.56 12.28
C ASN A 152 15.11 11.81 11.48
N ASP A 153 14.57 11.89 10.27
CA ASP A 153 14.86 12.92 9.30
C ASP A 153 13.58 13.66 8.91
N SER A 154 13.72 14.78 8.21
CA SER A 154 12.59 15.47 7.62
C SER A 154 12.98 16.31 6.42
N ILE A 155 12.06 16.35 5.46
CA ILE A 155 12.14 17.21 4.28
C ILE A 155 11.00 18.23 4.44
N GLY A 156 11.32 19.40 5.01
CA GLY A 156 10.32 20.36 5.47
C GLY A 156 9.37 19.75 6.50
N SER A 157 8.06 19.77 6.22
CA SER A 157 7.03 19.18 7.09
C SER A 157 6.91 17.66 6.98
N PHE A 158 7.51 17.04 5.97
CA PHE A 158 7.45 15.60 5.77
C PHE A 158 8.44 14.87 6.68
N LYS A 159 7.93 14.13 7.66
CA LYS A 159 8.73 13.39 8.63
C LYS A 159 9.11 12.01 8.10
N ILE A 160 10.39 11.67 8.20
CA ILE A 160 10.96 10.41 7.76
C ILE A 160 11.69 9.78 8.95
N PRO A 161 10.98 9.06 9.83
CA PRO A 161 11.60 8.37 10.95
C PRO A 161 12.70 7.41 10.53
N ALA A 162 13.68 7.20 11.41
CA ALA A 162 14.70 6.18 11.20
C ALA A 162 14.05 4.82 10.89
N GLY A 163 14.57 4.11 9.90
CA GLY A 163 13.95 2.87 9.47
C GLY A 163 14.31 2.45 8.07
N ASN A 164 13.80 1.30 7.67
CA ASN A 164 13.93 0.83 6.31
C ASN A 164 12.76 1.35 5.48
N TYR A 165 13.04 1.69 4.24
CA TYR A 165 12.09 2.22 3.29
C TYR A 165 12.21 1.44 1.99
N ARG A 166 11.07 1.06 1.42
CA ARG A 166 10.99 0.55 0.06
C ARG A 166 10.67 1.73 -0.85
N LEU A 167 11.42 1.83 -1.95
CA LEU A 167 11.14 2.80 -3.00
C LEU A 167 10.29 2.10 -4.06
N THR A 168 9.26 2.76 -4.56
CA THR A 168 8.43 2.27 -5.66
C THR A 168 8.43 3.30 -6.77
N LEU A 169 8.86 2.90 -7.96
CA LEU A 169 8.93 3.75 -9.14
C LEU A 169 7.52 4.05 -9.63
N ILE A 170 7.23 5.31 -9.99
CA ILE A 170 5.95 5.68 -10.58
C ILE A 170 5.86 5.13 -12.01
N ASP A 171 6.93 5.28 -12.79
CA ASP A 171 7.07 4.77 -14.14
C ASP A 171 8.48 4.16 -14.33
N PRO A 172 8.62 2.82 -14.33
CA PRO A 172 9.92 2.16 -14.44
C PRO A 172 10.60 2.38 -15.81
N ALA A 173 9.86 2.83 -16.84
CA ALA A 173 10.44 3.18 -18.14
C ALA A 173 11.16 4.55 -18.11
N LYS A 174 10.84 5.41 -17.14
CA LYS A 174 11.37 6.79 -17.05
C LYS A 174 12.38 7.00 -15.93
N MET A 175 12.40 6.10 -14.95
CA MET A 175 13.34 6.14 -13.84
C MET A 175 13.58 4.74 -13.32
N ASN A 176 14.84 4.42 -13.03
CA ASN A 176 15.22 3.15 -12.40
C ASN A 176 15.48 3.30 -10.90
N CYS A 177 15.63 2.17 -10.21
CA CYS A 177 15.80 2.13 -8.76
C CYS A 177 17.08 2.80 -8.24
N ALA A 178 18.19 2.71 -8.99
CA ALA A 178 19.42 3.37 -8.59
C ALA A 178 19.26 4.90 -8.64
N GLN A 179 18.59 5.42 -9.66
CA GLN A 179 18.25 6.83 -9.79
C GLN A 179 17.32 7.30 -8.66
N ALA A 180 16.29 6.51 -8.34
CA ALA A 180 15.36 6.82 -7.26
C ALA A 180 16.07 6.86 -5.89
N VAL A 181 16.92 5.86 -5.60
CA VAL A 181 17.72 5.84 -4.37
C VAL A 181 18.65 7.04 -4.27
N LYS A 182 19.38 7.36 -5.35
CA LYS A 182 20.29 8.52 -5.37
C LYS A 182 19.53 9.82 -5.10
N ARG A 183 18.38 10.03 -5.75
CA ARG A 183 17.55 11.22 -5.53
C ARG A 183 17.02 11.29 -4.11
N PHE A 184 16.57 10.15 -3.55
CA PHE A 184 16.12 10.14 -2.17
C PHE A 184 17.23 10.50 -1.18
N GLN A 185 18.47 10.06 -1.41
CA GLN A 185 19.63 10.48 -0.62
C GLN A 185 19.85 11.99 -0.68
N GLU A 186 19.81 12.56 -1.88
CA GLU A 186 20.00 14.00 -2.07
C GLU A 186 18.88 14.81 -1.39
N PHE A 187 17.63 14.35 -1.46
CA PHE A 187 16.52 15.05 -0.81
C PHE A 187 16.55 14.97 0.71
N LEU A 188 17.10 13.89 1.28
CA LEU A 188 17.33 13.82 2.73
C LEU A 188 18.37 14.82 3.22
N LEU A 189 19.21 15.35 2.33
CA LEU A 189 20.14 16.44 2.67
C LEU A 189 19.47 17.82 2.58
N ASP A 190 18.24 17.88 2.10
CA ASP A 190 17.49 19.10 1.85
C ASP A 190 16.38 19.31 2.90
N PHE A 191 16.80 19.79 4.06
CA PHE A 191 15.99 19.83 5.27
C PHE A 191 14.87 20.88 5.23
N ASP A 192 14.98 21.91 4.38
CA ASP A 192 14.04 23.04 4.33
C ASP A 192 12.72 22.70 3.60
N GLY A 193 12.66 21.55 2.93
CA GLY A 193 11.50 21.08 2.18
C GLY A 193 11.38 21.63 0.76
N ARG A 194 12.37 22.38 0.27
CA ARG A 194 12.41 23.00 -1.05
C ARG A 194 13.31 22.21 -1.99
N LEU A 195 12.77 21.08 -2.46
CA LEU A 195 13.50 20.21 -3.38
C LEU A 195 14.05 20.95 -4.61
N PRO A 196 15.23 20.57 -5.13
CA PRO A 196 15.81 21.18 -6.31
C PRO A 196 14.85 21.11 -7.50
N ALA A 197 14.62 22.23 -8.16
CA ALA A 197 13.78 22.26 -9.37
C ALA A 197 14.27 21.22 -10.40
N PRO A 198 13.37 20.47 -11.07
CA PRO A 198 11.91 20.58 -11.07
C PRO A 198 11.20 19.62 -10.09
N TRP A 199 11.88 19.17 -9.03
CA TRP A 199 11.33 18.18 -8.11
C TRP A 199 10.32 18.78 -7.14
N LYS A 200 9.30 17.99 -6.83
CA LYS A 200 8.28 18.30 -5.85
C LYS A 200 8.03 17.09 -4.95
N LEU A 201 7.68 17.37 -3.71
CA LEU A 201 7.26 16.38 -2.72
C LEU A 201 5.77 16.51 -2.46
N ASN A 202 5.04 15.41 -2.60
CA ASN A 202 3.73 15.27 -2.00
C ASN A 202 3.89 14.69 -0.59
N VAL A 203 3.81 15.57 0.42
CA VAL A 203 4.06 15.24 1.83
C VAL A 203 3.05 14.23 2.39
N VAL A 204 1.83 14.16 1.85
CA VAL A 204 0.80 13.23 2.34
C VAL A 204 1.08 11.80 1.90
N SER A 205 1.52 11.61 0.66
CA SER A 205 1.71 10.29 0.06
C SER A 205 3.17 9.84 -0.03
N GLY A 206 4.13 10.68 0.36
CA GLY A 206 5.57 10.39 0.29
C GLY A 206 6.07 10.20 -1.14
N ILE A 207 5.48 10.93 -2.10
CA ILE A 207 5.81 10.83 -3.53
C ILE A 207 6.71 11.99 -3.93
N PHE A 208 7.85 11.66 -4.51
CA PHE A 208 8.80 12.58 -5.12
C PHE A 208 8.65 12.52 -6.64
N TYR A 209 8.41 13.65 -7.30
CA TYR A 209 8.15 13.68 -8.74
C TYR A 209 8.65 14.97 -9.39
N LYS A 210 8.94 14.91 -10.69
CA LYS A 210 9.28 16.10 -11.48
C LYS A 210 8.00 16.76 -12.00
N SER A 211 7.76 18.03 -11.66
CA SER A 211 6.52 18.72 -12.05
C SER A 211 6.39 18.98 -13.54
N THR A 212 7.50 19.04 -14.27
CA THR A 212 7.55 19.33 -15.71
C THR A 212 7.61 18.08 -16.58
N ALA A 213 7.72 16.88 -15.99
CA ALA A 213 8.05 15.66 -16.72
C ALA A 213 7.18 14.46 -16.32
N GLY A 214 5.87 14.54 -16.52
CA GLY A 214 4.92 13.42 -16.45
C GLY A 214 5.06 12.51 -15.20
N ARG A 215 4.80 11.20 -15.36
CA ARG A 215 4.92 10.16 -14.32
C ARG A 215 6.38 9.84 -13.88
N THR A 216 7.33 10.77 -14.03
CA THR A 216 8.72 10.57 -13.60
C THR A 216 8.87 10.85 -12.10
N GLY A 217 9.06 9.81 -11.31
CA GLY A 217 9.24 9.94 -9.87
C GLY A 217 9.20 8.60 -9.14
N PHE A 218 9.18 8.65 -7.80
CA PHE A 218 9.11 7.49 -6.93
C PHE A 218 8.38 7.80 -5.62
N LYS A 219 7.75 6.78 -5.05
CA LYS A 219 7.13 6.79 -3.71
C LYS A 219 8.10 6.14 -2.72
N ILE A 220 8.18 6.68 -1.51
CA ILE A 220 8.84 5.98 -0.39
C ILE A 220 7.80 5.40 0.55
N ASN A 221 8.05 4.19 1.05
CA ASN A 221 7.19 3.51 2.01
C ASN A 221 8.04 2.92 3.13
N ARG A 222 7.70 3.17 4.39
CA ARG A 222 8.41 2.55 5.51
C ARG A 222 8.16 1.03 5.45
N ALA A 223 9.23 0.26 5.31
CA ALA A 223 9.20 -1.18 5.25
C ALA A 223 9.19 -1.77 6.66
N TYR A 224 8.16 -2.55 6.98
CA TYR A 224 8.09 -3.38 8.17
C TYR A 224 8.00 -4.85 7.74
N GLY A 225 9.01 -5.66 8.07
CA GLY A 225 9.11 -7.07 7.70
C GLY A 225 10.51 -7.49 7.20
N PRO A 226 10.80 -8.81 7.14
CA PRO A 226 12.10 -9.34 6.76
C PRO A 226 12.46 -9.04 5.29
N ASN A 227 13.77 -8.86 5.07
CA ASN A 227 14.41 -8.30 3.89
C ASN A 227 14.55 -9.31 2.74
N PRO A 228 14.22 -8.98 1.47
CA PRO A 228 14.75 -9.67 0.29
C PRO A 228 16.04 -8.98 -0.19
N GLY A 229 17.20 -9.66 -0.12
CA GLY A 229 18.53 -9.15 -0.51
C GLY A 229 18.80 -9.17 -2.03
N PRO A 230 20.06 -9.04 -2.53
CA PRO A 230 21.34 -8.69 -1.88
C PRO A 230 22.03 -7.44 -2.51
N VAL A 231 22.85 -6.72 -1.73
CA VAL A 231 23.94 -5.86 -2.23
C VAL A 231 25.15 -6.00 -1.30
N ASN A 232 26.35 -6.12 -1.87
CA ASN A 232 27.63 -6.22 -1.16
C ASN A 232 28.00 -4.91 -0.45
N ARG A 233 27.25 -4.53 0.59
CA ARG A 233 27.58 -3.44 1.51
C ARG A 233 27.49 -3.95 2.94
N PHE A 234 28.41 -3.50 3.78
CA PHE A 234 28.39 -3.76 5.21
C PHE A 234 27.09 -3.18 5.83
N VAL A 235 26.18 -4.06 6.22
CA VAL A 235 24.91 -3.73 6.89
C VAL A 235 25.15 -3.67 8.39
N ARG A 236 24.87 -2.54 9.03
CA ARG A 236 24.99 -2.40 10.49
C ARG A 236 23.91 -3.21 11.21
N CYS A 237 24.30 -3.96 12.22
CA CYS A 237 23.41 -4.68 13.11
C CYS A 237 22.61 -3.72 13.99
N PRO A 238 21.32 -4.02 14.25
CA PRO A 238 20.42 -3.10 14.94
C PRO A 238 20.78 -2.90 16.41
N ALA A 239 21.33 -3.92 17.06
CA ALA A 239 21.80 -3.88 18.44
C ALA A 239 23.31 -3.65 18.50
N THR A 240 23.77 -3.03 19.59
CA THR A 240 25.18 -3.00 19.95
C THR A 240 25.59 -4.31 20.62
N PHE A 241 26.83 -4.71 20.40
CA PHE A 241 27.48 -5.77 21.15
C PHE A 241 28.27 -5.15 22.29
N ARG A 242 28.08 -5.59 23.54
CA ARG A 242 28.82 -5.06 24.69
C ARG A 242 30.05 -5.91 24.94
N VAL A 243 31.23 -5.33 24.72
CA VAL A 243 32.51 -5.89 25.18
C VAL A 243 32.64 -5.57 26.67
N LEU A 244 32.78 -6.60 27.50
CA LEU A 244 32.67 -6.46 28.96
C LEU A 244 33.98 -6.00 29.60
N HIS A 245 35.12 -6.35 29.01
CA HIS A 245 36.45 -6.01 29.51
C HIS A 245 37.27 -5.29 28.44
N ASN A 246 38.47 -4.82 28.80
CA ASN A 246 39.42 -4.32 27.80
C ASN A 246 40.07 -5.53 27.12
N ASP A 247 39.42 -6.04 26.09
CA ASP A 247 39.81 -7.27 25.41
C ASP A 247 40.77 -7.00 24.24
N ARG A 248 41.43 -8.07 23.77
CA ARG A 248 42.27 -8.06 22.57
C ARG A 248 42.05 -9.31 21.74
N ILE A 249 42.17 -9.17 20.42
CA ILE A 249 42.20 -10.28 19.47
C ILE A 249 43.47 -10.11 18.64
N GLY A 250 44.55 -10.77 19.05
CA GLY A 250 45.90 -10.50 18.53
C GLY A 250 46.27 -9.03 18.75
N ALA A 251 46.63 -8.34 17.66
CA ALA A 251 46.98 -6.92 17.69
C ALA A 251 45.76 -5.96 17.73
N LEU A 252 44.52 -6.46 17.56
CA LEU A 252 43.33 -5.62 17.63
C LEU A 252 42.94 -5.38 19.09
N ALA A 253 43.04 -4.13 19.54
CA ALA A 253 42.55 -3.71 20.86
C ALA A 253 41.05 -3.38 20.82
N LEU A 254 40.31 -3.91 21.80
CA LEU A 254 38.87 -3.72 21.95
C LEU A 254 38.58 -3.25 23.38
N PRO A 255 38.71 -1.94 23.67
CA PRO A 255 38.33 -1.38 24.97
C PRO A 255 36.92 -1.75 25.37
N ARG A 256 36.65 -1.89 26.67
CA ARG A 256 35.30 -2.18 27.18
C ARG A 256 34.29 -1.16 26.69
N GLY A 257 33.08 -1.62 26.42
CA GLY A 257 31.97 -0.77 26.00
C GLY A 257 31.16 -1.32 24.84
N PRO A 258 30.20 -0.52 24.33
CA PRO A 258 29.36 -0.91 23.21
C PRO A 258 30.11 -0.85 21.87
N TYR A 259 29.82 -1.80 20.98
CA TYR A 259 30.35 -1.87 19.62
C TYR A 259 29.21 -2.06 18.62
N TYR A 260 29.32 -1.37 17.49
CA TYR A 260 28.54 -1.67 16.30
C TYR A 260 29.18 -2.81 15.53
N ILE A 261 28.36 -3.81 15.19
CA ILE A 261 28.74 -4.88 14.27
C ILE A 261 28.15 -4.54 12.89
N TYR A 262 28.94 -4.70 11.83
CA TYR A 262 28.45 -4.60 10.47
C TYR A 262 28.72 -5.90 9.73
N VAL A 263 27.74 -6.45 9.02
CA VAL A 263 27.79 -7.75 8.34
C VAL A 263 27.66 -7.62 6.83
N VAL A 264 28.20 -8.57 6.08
CA VAL A 264 28.06 -8.66 4.61
C VAL A 264 28.09 -10.13 4.18
N ASN A 265 27.74 -10.39 2.91
CA ASN A 265 27.75 -11.73 2.29
C ASN A 265 26.89 -12.74 3.07
N ASN A 266 25.62 -12.39 3.28
CA ASN A 266 24.58 -13.21 3.93
C ASN A 266 24.88 -13.66 5.38
N LEU A 267 25.86 -13.06 6.05
CA LEU A 267 26.09 -13.27 7.47
C LEU A 267 25.03 -12.53 8.31
N SER A 268 24.32 -13.25 9.17
CA SER A 268 23.34 -12.60 10.07
C SER A 268 24.01 -11.91 11.26
N CYS A 269 23.32 -10.92 11.84
CA CYS A 269 23.79 -10.22 13.03
C CYS A 269 23.92 -11.11 14.26
N SER A 270 23.08 -12.13 14.39
CA SER A 270 23.19 -13.13 15.45
C SER A 270 24.46 -13.97 15.28
N GLN A 271 24.69 -14.48 14.07
CA GLN A 271 25.91 -15.23 13.75
C GLN A 271 27.16 -14.37 13.96
N ALA A 272 27.18 -13.13 13.48
CA ALA A 272 28.32 -12.22 13.65
C ALA A 272 28.58 -11.90 15.13
N SER A 273 27.54 -11.71 15.94
CA SER A 273 27.68 -11.52 17.39
C SER A 273 28.24 -12.77 18.07
N ASN A 274 27.83 -13.95 17.65
CA ASN A 274 28.33 -15.22 18.19
C ASN A 274 29.81 -15.44 17.84
N TYR A 275 30.17 -15.21 16.58
CA TYR A 275 31.57 -15.25 16.15
C TYR A 275 32.40 -14.20 16.88
N PHE A 276 31.92 -12.96 17.01
CA PHE A 276 32.65 -11.92 17.72
C PHE A 276 32.87 -12.30 19.19
N ARG A 277 31.86 -12.83 19.87
CA ARG A 277 32.00 -13.38 21.23
C ARG A 277 33.06 -14.48 21.31
N GLN A 278 33.04 -15.42 20.36
CA GLN A 278 34.03 -16.50 20.30
C GLN A 278 35.44 -15.96 20.04
N PHE A 279 35.58 -14.96 19.17
CA PHE A 279 36.87 -14.39 18.79
C PHE A 279 37.49 -13.55 19.90
N LEU A 280 36.69 -12.93 20.77
CA LEU A 280 37.18 -12.27 21.99
C LEU A 280 37.96 -13.23 22.90
N ASN A 281 37.65 -14.54 22.86
CA ASN A 281 38.40 -15.57 23.59
C ASN A 281 39.69 -16.02 22.86
N ARG A 282 39.97 -15.48 21.66
CA ARG A 282 41.17 -15.78 20.85
C ARG A 282 42.18 -14.65 20.97
N THR A 283 42.72 -14.49 22.17
CA THR A 283 43.68 -13.41 22.49
C THR A 283 44.96 -13.49 21.66
N ASP A 284 45.35 -14.71 21.24
CA ASP A 284 46.46 -14.97 20.31
C ASP A 284 46.24 -14.45 18.88
N GLY A 285 45.02 -14.03 18.54
CA GLY A 285 44.63 -13.56 17.21
C GLY A 285 44.47 -14.67 16.17
N ARG A 286 44.65 -15.95 16.56
CA ARG A 286 44.46 -17.09 15.66
C ARG A 286 42.98 -17.46 15.65
N LEU A 287 42.30 -17.02 14.60
CA LEU A 287 40.87 -17.31 14.41
C LEU A 287 40.66 -18.72 13.85
N PRO A 288 39.52 -19.37 14.15
CA PRO A 288 39.15 -20.65 13.54
C PRO A 288 39.08 -20.53 12.01
N SER A 289 39.63 -21.51 11.30
CA SER A 289 39.48 -21.59 9.84
C SER A 289 37.99 -21.57 9.46
N PRO A 290 37.56 -20.82 8.42
CA PRO A 290 38.36 -20.04 7.46
C PRO A 290 38.54 -18.55 7.81
N TRP A 291 38.25 -18.15 9.05
CA TRP A 291 38.22 -16.74 9.44
C TRP A 291 39.61 -16.10 9.51
N ARG A 292 39.70 -14.87 9.03
CA ARG A 292 40.89 -14.03 9.04
C ARG A 292 40.56 -12.65 9.58
N LEU A 293 41.46 -12.10 10.40
CA LEU A 293 41.37 -10.75 10.95
C LEU A 293 42.19 -9.77 10.11
N ASN A 294 41.55 -8.68 9.68
CA ASN A 294 42.22 -7.46 9.24
C ASN A 294 42.16 -6.45 10.39
N VAL A 295 43.29 -6.26 11.07
CA VAL A 295 43.41 -5.45 12.27
C VAL A 295 43.08 -3.97 12.00
N ALA A 296 43.66 -3.39 10.95
CA ALA A 296 43.48 -1.96 10.62
C ALA A 296 42.02 -1.57 10.36
N LYS A 297 41.20 -2.51 9.87
CA LYS A 297 39.78 -2.28 9.57
C LYS A 297 38.83 -2.91 10.59
N ALA A 298 39.37 -3.53 11.64
CA ALA A 298 38.63 -4.35 12.60
C ALA A 298 37.62 -5.30 11.91
N LYS A 299 38.07 -5.93 10.81
CA LYS A 299 37.25 -6.72 9.89
C LYS A 299 37.62 -8.20 9.94
N PHE A 300 36.62 -9.04 10.09
CA PHE A 300 36.68 -10.50 10.07
C PHE A 300 36.08 -11.00 8.75
N ASN A 301 36.76 -11.89 8.04
CA ASN A 301 36.29 -12.42 6.76
C ASN A 301 36.81 -13.83 6.48
N THR A 302 36.11 -14.55 5.61
CA THR A 302 36.39 -15.96 5.28
C THR A 302 37.06 -16.14 3.91
N GLY A 303 37.46 -15.05 3.24
CA GLY A 303 38.00 -15.06 1.88
C GLY A 303 37.12 -14.33 0.86
N ALA A 304 37.49 -14.40 -0.42
CA ALA A 304 36.78 -13.71 -1.50
C ALA A 304 35.33 -14.23 -1.61
N GLY A 305 34.36 -13.31 -1.62
CA GLY A 305 32.93 -13.65 -1.71
C GLY A 305 32.31 -14.30 -0.47
N GLY A 306 33.10 -14.71 0.52
CA GLY A 306 32.63 -15.39 1.72
C GLY A 306 32.08 -14.46 2.81
N PRO A 307 31.36 -14.98 3.81
CA PRO A 307 30.85 -14.22 4.95
C PRO A 307 31.90 -13.32 5.59
N ALA A 308 31.50 -12.10 5.97
CA ALA A 308 32.36 -11.16 6.66
C ALA A 308 31.59 -10.22 7.58
N PHE A 309 32.26 -9.75 8.64
CA PHE A 309 31.77 -8.67 9.48
C PHE A 309 32.90 -7.74 9.94
N ARG A 310 32.56 -6.52 10.37
CA ARG A 310 33.49 -5.61 11.03
C ARG A 310 32.90 -5.10 12.33
N VAL A 311 33.76 -4.70 13.25
CA VAL A 311 33.36 -4.11 14.52
C VAL A 311 33.91 -2.69 14.64
N GLN A 312 33.13 -1.80 15.23
CA GLN A 312 33.51 -0.42 15.46
C GLN A 312 32.99 -0.01 16.83
N LYS A 313 33.82 0.65 17.64
CA LYS A 313 33.36 1.18 18.93
C LYS A 313 32.20 2.15 18.70
N ALA A 314 31.16 2.01 19.51
CA ALA A 314 29.92 2.76 19.35
C ALA A 314 30.03 4.22 19.82
#